data_AF-A0A7C2CDC9-F1
#
_entry.id   AF-A0A7C2CDC9-F1
#
_cell.length_a   1.000
_cell.length_b   1.000
_cell.length_c   1.000
_cell.angle_alpha   90.00
_cell.angle_beta   90.00
_cell.angle_gamma   90.00
#
_symmetry.space_group_name_H-M   'P 1'
#
loop_
_entity.id
_entity.type
_entity.pdbx_description
1 polymer ?
#
loop_
_entity_poly.entity_id
_entity_poly.type
_entity_poly.pdbx_seq_one_letter_code
_entity_poly.pdbx_strand_id
1 'polypeptide(L)'
;MGWRCSPPREEAGMSANDVKCTDPRLGRLLAQYELGLLPEREREAFANHLLHCDFCHAELYALEPIMDRLRAKREAALASRRRAVLVKLLLALRANRGRALRWTASILVAVSAGVTAFFWLRAPEKPPETPPLALPEKAPSPSSGSSLSADRIARLRSAETTDALERARSAYEKGDFVRAVELLLPIAQLDPENAEAHFWLGASWLKLNRPQDAIAPLRRAAQLSVGVERERSRYYLALAYARAGHREEALRELEALIAENGVYRPEAEQAKRQLLRSGTVR
;
A
#
# COMPACT_ATOMS: atom_id res chain seq x y z
N MET A 1 18.54 29.83 13.22
CA MET A 1 19.08 30.79 12.22
C MET A 1 17.92 31.21 11.34
N GLY A 2 17.50 32.46 11.41
CA GLY A 2 16.25 32.93 10.80
C GLY A 2 16.38 33.18 9.31
N TRP A 3 15.43 32.66 8.54
CA TRP A 3 15.22 32.94 7.12
C TRP A 3 14.84 34.42 6.97
N ARG A 4 15.58 35.16 6.15
CA ARG A 4 15.32 36.59 5.93
C ARG A 4 14.85 36.81 4.50
N CYS A 5 13.64 37.33 4.36
CA CYS A 5 13.18 37.98 3.15
C CYS A 5 13.51 39.47 3.27
N SER A 6 14.16 40.04 2.26
CA SER A 6 14.36 41.48 2.18
C SER A 6 13.36 42.05 1.16
N PRO A 7 12.60 43.10 1.51
CA PRO A 7 11.94 43.89 0.46
C PRO A 7 13.02 44.50 -0.44
N PRO A 8 12.78 44.64 -1.76
CA PRO A 8 13.68 45.40 -2.63
C PRO A 8 13.81 46.83 -2.09
N ARG A 9 15.01 47.42 -2.20
CA ARG A 9 15.25 48.82 -1.79
C ARG A 9 14.25 49.72 -2.52
N GLU A 10 13.57 50.57 -1.74
CA GLU A 10 12.51 51.49 -2.12
C GLU A 10 12.65 52.07 -3.54
N GLU A 11 11.88 51.52 -4.50
CA GLU A 11 11.47 52.21 -5.70
C GLU A 11 9.93 52.25 -5.70
N ALA A 12 9.38 53.46 -5.61
CA ALA A 12 7.95 53.69 -5.49
C ALA A 12 7.22 53.22 -6.77
N GLY A 13 6.41 52.17 -6.67
CA GLY A 13 5.46 51.77 -7.73
C GLY A 13 5.44 50.31 -8.16
N MET A 14 5.87 49.35 -7.33
CA MET A 14 5.95 47.94 -7.72
C MET A 14 5.07 47.01 -6.86
N SER A 15 4.53 45.98 -7.50
CA SER A 15 3.47 45.10 -6.98
C SER A 15 3.98 44.12 -5.91
N ALA A 16 3.08 43.48 -5.16
CA ALA A 16 3.40 42.47 -4.15
C ALA A 16 4.27 41.28 -4.64
N ASN A 17 4.45 41.13 -5.96
CA ASN A 17 5.27 40.07 -6.57
C ASN A 17 6.80 40.31 -6.55
N ASP A 18 7.28 41.47 -6.06
CA ASP A 18 8.71 41.83 -6.17
C ASP A 18 9.57 41.48 -4.94
N VAL A 19 9.01 40.76 -3.95
CA VAL A 19 9.75 40.31 -2.77
C VAL A 19 10.60 39.08 -3.11
N LYS A 20 11.91 39.28 -3.26
CA LYS A 20 12.86 38.18 -3.54
C LYS A 20 13.36 37.55 -2.24
N CYS A 21 13.47 36.23 -2.23
CA CYS A 21 14.19 35.54 -1.16
C CYS A 21 15.70 35.82 -1.30
N THR A 22 16.30 36.36 -0.26
CA THR A 22 17.72 36.76 -0.24
C THR A 22 18.65 35.67 0.30
N ASP A 23 18.15 34.46 0.56
CA ASP A 23 18.99 33.37 1.05
C ASP A 23 19.87 32.82 -0.09
N PRO A 24 21.21 32.92 0.02
CA PRO A 24 22.13 32.42 -1.01
C PRO A 24 22.09 30.89 -1.17
N ARG A 25 21.47 30.16 -0.22
CA ARG A 25 21.34 28.71 -0.25
C ARG A 25 20.07 28.23 -0.96
N LEU A 26 19.19 29.13 -1.37
CA LEU A 26 17.87 28.81 -1.92
C LEU A 26 17.93 27.73 -3.01
N GLY A 27 18.74 27.91 -4.05
CA GLY A 27 18.82 26.96 -5.17
C GLY A 27 19.26 25.55 -4.75
N ARG A 28 20.18 25.43 -3.78
CA ARG A 28 20.62 24.13 -3.26
C ARG A 28 19.51 23.48 -2.42
N LEU A 29 18.88 24.26 -1.56
CA LEU A 29 17.83 23.78 -0.66
C LEU A 29 16.59 23.33 -1.43
N LEU A 30 16.20 24.09 -2.46
CA LEU A 30 15.06 23.78 -3.30
C LEU A 30 15.28 22.46 -4.05
N ALA A 31 16.45 22.27 -4.68
CA ALA A 31 16.79 21.00 -5.33
C ALA A 31 16.84 19.82 -4.34
N GLN A 32 17.38 20.03 -3.13
CA GLN A 32 17.44 18.98 -2.10
C GLN A 32 16.06 18.66 -1.50
N TYR A 33 15.17 19.63 -1.40
CA TYR A 33 13.79 19.46 -0.97
C TYR A 33 13.01 18.59 -1.94
N GLU A 34 13.02 18.93 -3.23
CA GLU A 34 12.32 18.19 -4.28
C GLU A 34 12.85 16.77 -4.50
N LEU A 35 14.15 16.55 -4.29
CA LEU A 35 14.76 15.22 -4.35
C LEU A 35 14.59 14.41 -3.06
N GLY A 36 13.99 14.98 -2.01
CA GLY A 36 13.81 14.34 -0.70
C GLY A 36 15.12 14.10 0.05
N LEU A 37 16.17 14.86 -0.27
CA LEU A 37 17.53 14.74 0.28
C LEU A 37 17.76 15.64 1.51
N LEU A 38 16.82 16.54 1.83
CA LEU A 38 16.92 17.36 3.03
C LEU A 38 16.71 16.54 4.32
N PRO A 39 17.56 16.75 5.35
CA PRO A 39 17.33 16.23 6.70
C PRO A 39 15.97 16.70 7.24
N GLU A 40 15.32 15.87 8.06
CA GLU A 40 13.95 16.07 8.52
C GLU A 40 13.72 17.44 9.18
N ARG A 41 14.63 17.86 10.08
CA ARG A 41 14.60 19.18 10.73
C ARG A 41 14.72 20.36 9.75
N GLU A 42 15.54 20.23 8.71
CA GLU A 42 15.72 21.29 7.70
C GLU A 42 14.56 21.31 6.71
N ARG A 43 13.98 20.15 6.42
CA ARG A 43 12.80 19.99 5.57
C ARG A 43 11.58 20.68 6.15
N GLU A 44 11.30 20.47 7.45
CA GLU A 44 10.18 21.14 8.14
C GLU A 44 10.36 22.66 8.16
N ALA A 45 11.58 23.13 8.46
CA ALA A 45 11.88 24.56 8.47
C ALA A 45 11.71 25.20 7.08
N PHE A 46 12.16 24.52 6.02
CA PHE A 46 12.00 25.00 4.65
C PHE A 46 10.54 24.92 4.16
N ALA A 47 9.82 23.85 4.49
CA ALA A 47 8.39 23.74 4.20
C ALA A 47 7.58 24.85 4.87
N ASN A 48 7.88 25.16 6.14
CA ASN A 48 7.25 26.28 6.85
C ASN A 48 7.60 27.63 6.19
N HIS A 49 8.84 27.80 5.70
CA HIS A 49 9.22 28.99 4.95
C HIS A 49 8.47 29.12 3.62
N LEU A 50 8.28 28.02 2.87
CA LEU A 50 7.53 27.99 1.61
C LEU A 50 6.07 28.44 1.78
N LEU A 51 5.44 28.12 2.91
CA LEU A 51 4.08 28.57 3.23
C LEU A 51 3.95 30.09 3.41
N HIS A 52 5.06 30.78 3.68
CA HIS A 52 5.08 32.21 4.00
C HIS A 52 5.92 33.02 2.99
N CYS A 53 6.35 32.42 1.88
CA CYS A 53 7.17 33.07 0.87
C CYS A 53 6.74 32.69 -0.55
N ASP A 54 5.91 33.55 -1.14
CA ASP A 54 5.34 33.37 -2.48
C ASP A 54 6.41 33.21 -3.57
N PHE A 55 7.55 33.92 -3.44
CA PHE A 55 8.67 33.79 -4.37
C PHE A 55 9.29 32.40 -4.36
N CYS A 56 9.63 31.88 -3.17
CA CYS A 56 10.20 30.54 -3.04
C CYS A 56 9.21 29.46 -3.50
N HIS A 57 7.92 29.69 -3.22
CA HIS A 57 6.84 28.83 -3.71
C HIS A 57 6.79 28.85 -5.25
N ALA A 58 6.77 30.02 -5.89
CA ALA A 58 6.74 30.14 -7.35
C ALA A 58 7.95 29.47 -8.05
N GLU A 59 9.15 29.64 -7.51
CA GLU A 59 10.36 28.97 -8.00
C GLU A 59 10.28 27.43 -7.89
N LEU A 60 9.59 26.91 -6.87
CA LEU A 60 9.36 25.47 -6.71
C LEU A 60 8.48 24.93 -7.84
N TYR A 61 7.37 25.60 -8.15
CA TYR A 61 6.48 25.22 -9.27
C TYR A 61 7.18 25.36 -10.63
N ALA A 62 8.01 26.39 -10.82
CA ALA A 62 8.75 26.57 -12.07
C ALA A 62 9.71 25.40 -12.37
N LEU A 63 10.15 24.68 -11.35
CA LEU A 63 11.07 23.54 -11.48
C LEU A 63 10.37 22.19 -11.71
N GLU A 64 9.05 22.12 -11.57
CA GLU A 64 8.25 20.90 -11.72
C GLU A 64 8.50 20.16 -13.06
N PRO A 65 8.55 20.81 -14.24
CA PRO A 65 8.78 20.12 -15.52
C PRO A 65 10.17 19.48 -15.64
N ILE A 66 11.17 20.07 -14.98
CA ILE A 66 12.54 19.56 -14.96
C ILE A 66 12.62 18.37 -14.01
N MET A 67 11.97 18.48 -12.84
CA MET A 67 11.93 17.43 -11.84
C MET A 67 11.20 16.18 -12.33
N ASP A 68 10.11 16.32 -13.08
CA ASP A 68 9.40 15.19 -13.67
C ASP A 68 10.24 14.39 -14.66
N ARG A 69 11.04 15.09 -15.48
CA ARG A 69 12.00 14.41 -16.38
C ARG A 69 13.08 13.65 -15.61
N LEU A 70 13.55 14.21 -14.49
CA LEU A 70 14.54 13.54 -13.64
C LEU A 70 13.94 12.32 -12.91
N ARG A 71 12.71 12.43 -12.41
CA ARG A 71 11.93 11.33 -11.80
C ARG A 71 11.75 10.19 -12.82
N ALA A 72 11.27 10.50 -14.03
CA ALA A 72 11.10 9.52 -15.09
C ALA A 72 12.41 8.80 -15.46
N LYS A 73 13.53 9.52 -15.57
CA LYS A 73 14.85 8.92 -15.82
C LYS A 73 15.29 8.00 -14.67
N ARG A 74 15.08 8.41 -13.41
CA ARG A 74 15.41 7.61 -12.23
C ARG A 74 14.59 6.31 -12.21
N GLU A 75 13.30 6.38 -12.49
CA GLU A 75 12.42 5.22 -12.57
C GLU A 75 12.84 4.26 -13.68
N ALA A 76 13.17 4.78 -14.87
CA ALA A 76 13.68 3.96 -15.96
C ALA A 76 15.00 3.25 -15.59
N ALA A 77 15.90 3.94 -14.88
CA ALA A 77 17.15 3.35 -14.39
C ALA A 77 16.94 2.29 -13.29
N LEU A 78 15.97 2.50 -12.40
CA LEU A 78 15.61 1.50 -11.39
C LEU A 78 14.93 0.28 -12.02
N ALA A 79 14.07 0.49 -13.03
CA ALA A 79 13.43 -0.58 -13.78
C ALA A 79 14.44 -1.45 -14.52
N SER A 80 15.46 -0.86 -15.15
CA SER A 80 16.53 -1.61 -15.82
C SER A 80 17.37 -2.43 -14.84
N ARG A 81 17.67 -1.88 -13.65
CA ARG A 81 18.33 -2.62 -12.56
C ARG A 81 17.49 -3.79 -12.07
N ARG A 82 16.19 -3.60 -11.84
CA ARG A 82 15.26 -4.67 -11.42
C ARG A 82 15.22 -5.80 -12.45
N ARG A 83 15.13 -5.45 -13.75
CA ARG A 83 15.18 -6.44 -14.84
C ARG A 83 16.49 -7.22 -14.84
N ALA A 84 17.64 -6.55 -14.67
CA ALA A 84 18.94 -7.22 -14.62
C ALA A 84 19.06 -8.19 -13.43
N VAL A 85 18.56 -7.81 -12.25
CA VAL A 85 18.51 -8.69 -11.08
C VAL A 85 17.60 -9.89 -11.32
N LEU A 86 16.41 -9.68 -11.90
CA LEU A 86 15.48 -10.75 -12.23
C LEU A 86 16.09 -11.76 -13.21
N VAL A 87 16.76 -11.28 -14.26
CA VAL A 87 17.47 -12.12 -15.23
C VAL A 87 18.59 -12.91 -14.56
N LYS A 88 19.40 -12.29 -13.70
CA LYS A 88 20.44 -13.00 -12.93
C LYS A 88 19.84 -14.08 -12.01
N LEU A 89 18.72 -13.78 -11.34
CA LEU A 89 18.03 -14.74 -10.48
C LEU A 89 17.49 -15.93 -11.28
N LEU A 90 16.86 -15.68 -12.42
CA LEU A 90 16.36 -16.74 -13.31
C LEU A 90 17.49 -17.61 -13.85
N LEU A 91 18.62 -17.02 -14.24
CA LEU A 91 19.81 -17.76 -14.66
C LEU A 91 20.39 -18.59 -13.52
N ALA A 92 20.45 -18.05 -12.30
CA ALA A 92 20.91 -18.77 -11.12
C ALA A 92 19.99 -19.96 -10.77
N LEU A 93 18.66 -19.78 -10.84
CA LEU A 93 17.68 -20.84 -10.63
C LEU A 93 17.80 -21.94 -11.70
N ARG A 94 18.01 -21.57 -12.97
CA ARG A 94 18.27 -22.52 -14.06
C ARG A 94 19.56 -23.32 -13.84
N ALA A 95 20.64 -22.67 -13.42
CA ALA A 95 21.89 -23.32 -13.08
C ALA A 95 21.77 -24.23 -11.83
N ASN A 96 20.92 -23.86 -10.87
CA ASN A 96 20.69 -24.66 -9.67
C ASN A 96 19.85 -25.92 -9.95
N ARG A 97 18.85 -25.84 -10.85
CA ARG A 97 18.11 -27.04 -11.31
C ARG A 97 19.02 -28.11 -11.92
N GLY A 98 20.01 -27.71 -12.71
CA GLY A 98 20.99 -28.64 -13.28
C GLY A 98 21.91 -29.29 -12.23
N ARG A 99 22.21 -28.59 -11.13
CA ARG A 99 22.97 -29.14 -10.00
C ARG A 99 22.10 -30.07 -9.14
N ALA A 100 20.87 -29.68 -8.83
CA ALA A 100 19.93 -30.50 -8.06
C ALA A 100 19.68 -31.86 -8.74
N LEU A 101 19.52 -31.89 -10.07
CA LEU A 101 19.31 -33.13 -10.82
C LEU A 101 20.52 -34.10 -10.76
N ARG A 102 21.73 -33.56 -10.64
CA ARG A 102 22.96 -34.37 -10.49
C ARG A 102 23.09 -34.93 -9.07
N TRP A 103 22.70 -34.15 -8.07
CA TRP A 103 22.71 -34.59 -6.67
C TRP A 103 21.64 -35.65 -6.38
N THR A 104 20.43 -35.51 -6.93
CA THR A 104 19.39 -36.53 -6.78
C THR A 104 19.78 -37.86 -7.41
N ALA A 105 20.43 -37.84 -8.58
CA ALA A 105 20.97 -39.05 -9.21
C ALA A 105 22.04 -39.73 -8.33
N SER A 106 22.98 -38.97 -7.75
CA SER A 106 24.01 -39.52 -6.87
C SER A 106 23.45 -40.10 -5.56
N ILE A 107 22.46 -39.43 -4.95
CA ILE A 107 21.79 -39.92 -3.74
C ILE A 107 21.03 -41.21 -4.03
N LEU A 108 20.33 -41.30 -5.17
CA LEU A 108 19.60 -42.51 -5.55
C LEU A 108 20.53 -43.73 -5.68
N VAL A 109 21.71 -43.54 -6.29
CA VAL A 109 22.74 -44.58 -6.41
C VAL A 109 23.27 -44.98 -5.03
N ALA A 110 23.61 -44.02 -4.17
CA ALA A 110 24.11 -44.30 -2.82
C ALA A 110 23.07 -45.00 -1.93
N VAL A 111 21.81 -44.58 -1.98
CA VAL A 111 20.71 -45.21 -1.23
C VAL A 111 20.45 -46.62 -1.74
N SER A 112 20.49 -46.85 -3.05
CA SER A 112 20.31 -48.20 -3.61
C SER A 112 21.39 -49.19 -3.14
N ALA A 113 22.65 -48.73 -3.02
CA ALA A 113 23.75 -49.54 -2.50
C ALA A 113 23.65 -49.76 -0.98
N GLY A 114 23.11 -48.77 -0.23
CA GLY A 114 22.89 -48.89 1.21
C GLY A 114 21.73 -49.83 1.57
N VAL A 115 20.62 -49.79 0.82
CA VAL A 115 19.44 -50.64 1.08
C VAL A 115 19.75 -52.11 0.81
N THR A 116 20.51 -52.42 -0.23
CA THR A 116 20.94 -53.81 -0.51
C THR A 116 21.86 -54.35 0.58
N ALA A 117 22.79 -53.54 1.10
CA ALA A 117 23.65 -53.91 2.23
C ALA A 117 22.87 -54.07 3.54
N PHE A 118 21.87 -53.20 3.78
CA PHE A 118 21.07 -53.20 5.01
C PHE A 118 20.14 -54.42 5.12
N PHE A 119 19.53 -54.85 4.02
CA PHE A 119 18.69 -56.06 4.00
C PHE A 119 19.51 -57.36 4.14
N TRP A 120 20.78 -57.35 3.74
CA TRP A 120 21.68 -58.51 3.90
C TRP A 120 22.20 -58.69 5.33
N LEU A 121 22.18 -57.64 6.16
CA LEU A 121 22.82 -57.63 7.48
C LEU A 121 21.85 -57.67 8.67
N ARG A 122 20.53 -57.74 8.44
CA ARG A 122 19.54 -57.67 9.54
C ARG A 122 18.82 -59.00 9.76
N ALA A 123 19.30 -59.78 10.72
CA ALA A 123 18.54 -60.88 11.32
C ALA A 123 17.37 -60.31 12.17
N PRO A 124 16.20 -60.97 12.24
CA PRO A 124 15.04 -60.43 12.94
C PRO A 124 15.18 -60.62 14.46
N GLU A 125 15.27 -59.53 15.21
CA GLU A 125 15.19 -59.52 16.67
C GLU A 125 13.74 -59.36 17.17
N LYS A 126 13.45 -60.05 18.27
CA LYS A 126 12.15 -60.18 18.93
C LYS A 126 11.79 -58.89 19.69
N PRO A 127 10.54 -58.39 19.65
CA PRO A 127 10.19 -57.12 20.29
C PRO A 127 10.03 -57.26 21.82
N PRO A 128 10.57 -56.33 22.64
CA PRO A 128 10.32 -56.28 24.08
C PRO A 128 9.09 -55.45 24.45
N GLU A 129 8.42 -55.87 25.53
CA GLU A 129 7.21 -55.31 26.13
C GLU A 129 7.45 -53.95 26.84
N THR A 130 6.49 -53.02 26.72
CA THR A 130 6.49 -51.70 27.39
C THR A 130 5.59 -51.69 28.64
N PRO A 131 6.09 -51.31 29.83
CA PRO A 131 5.23 -50.97 30.96
C PRO A 131 4.67 -49.53 30.91
N PRO A 132 3.58 -49.23 31.63
CA PRO A 132 2.69 -48.12 31.32
C PRO A 132 3.13 -46.75 31.83
N LEU A 133 2.75 -45.72 31.05
CA LEU A 133 2.95 -44.29 31.27
C LEU A 133 2.27 -43.78 32.55
N ALA A 134 3.04 -43.11 33.40
CA ALA A 134 2.55 -42.26 34.47
C ALA A 134 2.53 -40.79 34.01
N LEU A 135 1.38 -40.13 34.13
CA LEU A 135 1.19 -38.69 33.88
C LEU A 135 1.34 -37.90 35.18
N PRO A 136 2.10 -36.79 35.19
CA PRO A 136 1.86 -35.65 36.07
C PRO A 136 1.37 -34.46 35.21
N GLU A 137 0.12 -34.04 35.35
CA GLU A 137 -0.39 -33.10 36.36
C GLU A 137 -0.10 -31.62 36.03
N LYS A 138 -1.17 -30.97 35.52
CA LYS A 138 -1.67 -29.62 35.80
C LYS A 138 -0.80 -28.38 35.49
N ALA A 139 -1.30 -27.63 34.50
CA ALA A 139 -0.94 -26.26 34.21
C ALA A 139 -1.33 -25.30 35.35
N PRO A 140 -0.52 -24.26 35.63
CA PRO A 140 -0.97 -23.11 36.41
C PRO A 140 -1.77 -22.13 35.55
N SER A 141 -2.93 -21.76 36.10
CA SER A 141 -3.86 -20.72 35.67
C SER A 141 -3.24 -19.31 35.62
N PRO A 142 -3.62 -18.44 34.67
CA PRO A 142 -3.29 -17.03 34.74
C PRO A 142 -4.11 -16.33 35.83
N SER A 143 -3.41 -15.71 36.78
CA SER A 143 -3.98 -14.87 37.82
C SER A 143 -4.66 -13.63 37.24
N SER A 144 -5.88 -13.41 37.70
CA SER A 144 -6.72 -12.22 37.63
C SER A 144 -5.99 -10.92 37.98
N GLY A 145 -6.29 -9.83 37.25
CA GLY A 145 -5.99 -8.48 37.76
C GLY A 145 -5.86 -7.33 36.77
N SER A 146 -6.76 -7.17 35.80
CA SER A 146 -7.19 -5.82 35.37
C SER A 146 -8.43 -5.94 34.48
N SER A 147 -9.62 -5.67 35.04
CA SER A 147 -10.71 -5.22 34.18
C SER A 147 -10.30 -3.87 33.64
N LEU A 148 -9.71 -3.86 32.45
CA LEU A 148 -9.52 -2.65 31.66
C LEU A 148 -10.88 -1.95 31.59
N SER A 149 -10.93 -0.66 31.94
CA SER A 149 -12.17 0.11 31.79
C SER A 149 -12.64 0.06 30.33
N ALA A 150 -13.96 0.14 30.10
CA ALA A 150 -14.52 0.10 28.75
C ALA A 150 -13.82 1.10 27.81
N ASP A 151 -13.48 2.30 28.30
CA ASP A 151 -12.75 3.32 27.54
C ASP A 151 -11.30 2.96 27.24
N ARG A 152 -10.64 2.21 28.13
CA ARG A 152 -9.27 1.73 27.89
C ARG A 152 -9.29 0.55 26.92
N ILE A 153 -10.28 -0.33 27.00
CA ILE A 153 -10.50 -1.40 26.01
C ILE A 153 -10.82 -0.79 24.64
N ALA A 154 -11.69 0.21 24.57
CA ALA A 154 -12.03 0.91 23.33
C ALA A 154 -10.80 1.59 22.71
N ARG A 155 -9.97 2.27 23.51
CA ARG A 155 -8.72 2.89 23.04
C ARG A 155 -7.67 1.88 22.59
N LEU A 156 -7.53 0.76 23.29
CA LEU A 156 -6.60 -0.30 22.91
C LEU A 156 -7.06 -0.98 21.61
N ARG A 157 -8.37 -1.24 21.47
CA ARG A 157 -8.96 -1.75 20.23
C ARG A 157 -8.80 -0.75 19.09
N SER A 158 -9.02 0.54 19.31
CA SER A 158 -8.85 1.56 18.28
C SER A 158 -7.39 1.73 17.86
N ALA A 159 -6.45 1.65 18.81
CA ALA A 159 -5.02 1.72 18.49
C ALA A 159 -4.55 0.46 17.72
N GLU A 160 -5.02 -0.71 18.12
CA GLU A 160 -4.74 -1.98 17.44
C GLU A 160 -5.36 -2.00 16.02
N THR A 161 -6.58 -1.47 15.85
CA THR A 161 -7.19 -1.35 14.51
C THR A 161 -6.47 -0.32 13.65
N THR A 162 -5.95 0.78 14.19
CA THR A 162 -5.16 1.76 13.39
C THR A 162 -3.85 1.18 12.86
N ASP A 163 -3.07 0.48 13.69
CA ASP A 163 -1.83 -0.17 13.23
C ASP A 163 -2.13 -1.32 12.24
N ALA A 164 -3.18 -2.10 12.51
CA ALA A 164 -3.62 -3.14 11.58
C ALA A 164 -4.10 -2.55 10.24
N LEU A 165 -4.75 -1.38 10.26
CA LEU A 165 -5.22 -0.68 9.06
C LEU A 165 -4.06 -0.14 8.22
N GLU A 166 -3.01 0.41 8.84
CA GLU A 166 -1.80 0.81 8.14
C GLU A 166 -1.08 -0.40 7.50
N ARG A 167 -0.99 -1.52 8.23
CA ARG A 167 -0.44 -2.78 7.67
C ARG A 167 -1.26 -3.29 6.48
N ALA A 168 -2.59 -3.21 6.57
CA ALA A 168 -3.48 -3.56 5.48
C ALA A 168 -3.30 -2.65 4.26
N ARG A 169 -3.26 -1.33 4.47
CA ARG A 169 -3.02 -0.34 3.40
C ARG A 169 -1.66 -0.57 2.74
N SER A 170 -0.62 -0.82 3.54
CA SER A 170 0.71 -1.15 3.03
C SER A 170 0.72 -2.44 2.19
N ALA A 171 -0.06 -3.46 2.58
CA ALA A 171 -0.22 -4.67 1.77
C ALA A 171 -0.91 -4.36 0.43
N TYR A 172 -1.95 -3.53 0.42
CA TYR A 172 -2.62 -3.06 -0.80
C TYR A 172 -1.66 -2.30 -1.73
N GLU A 173 -0.86 -1.37 -1.19
CA GLU A 173 0.13 -0.59 -1.96
C GLU A 173 1.22 -1.47 -2.58
N LYS A 174 1.61 -2.55 -1.90
CA LYS A 174 2.55 -3.57 -2.40
C LYS A 174 1.93 -4.48 -3.46
N GLY A 175 0.62 -4.38 -3.71
CA GLY A 175 -0.12 -5.22 -4.63
C GLY A 175 -0.53 -6.57 -4.06
N ASP A 176 -0.31 -6.81 -2.75
CA ASP A 176 -0.76 -8.01 -2.07
C ASP A 176 -2.20 -7.84 -1.59
N PHE A 177 -3.12 -7.88 -2.53
CA PHE A 177 -4.54 -7.64 -2.28
C PHE A 177 -5.20 -8.76 -1.46
N VAL A 178 -4.69 -10.00 -1.56
CA VAL A 178 -5.17 -11.10 -0.71
C VAL A 178 -4.84 -10.81 0.74
N ARG A 179 -3.59 -10.46 1.03
CA ARG A 179 -3.18 -10.10 2.39
C ARG A 179 -3.90 -8.85 2.89
N ALA A 180 -4.14 -7.87 2.03
CA ALA A 180 -4.93 -6.69 2.39
C ALA A 180 -6.34 -7.09 2.85
N VAL A 181 -7.05 -7.94 2.10
CA VAL A 181 -8.37 -8.45 2.49
C VAL A 181 -8.31 -9.20 3.83
N GLU A 182 -7.34 -10.10 4.01
CA GLU A 182 -7.18 -10.86 5.27
C GLU A 182 -7.03 -9.95 6.49
N LEU A 183 -6.31 -8.84 6.34
CA LEU A 183 -6.11 -7.87 7.41
C LEU A 183 -7.32 -6.95 7.61
N LEU A 184 -8.04 -6.60 6.53
CA LEU A 184 -9.16 -5.66 6.56
C LEU A 184 -10.46 -6.27 7.06
N LEU A 185 -10.71 -7.54 6.74
CA LEU A 185 -11.94 -8.23 7.14
C LEU A 185 -12.18 -8.21 8.68
N PRO A 186 -11.20 -8.56 9.54
CA PRO A 186 -11.39 -8.46 10.98
C PRO A 186 -11.54 -7.00 11.45
N ILE A 187 -10.85 -6.04 10.83
CA ILE A 187 -10.99 -4.61 11.19
C ILE A 187 -12.42 -4.14 10.91
N ALA A 188 -12.98 -4.46 9.74
CA ALA A 188 -14.34 -4.10 9.37
C ALA A 188 -15.41 -4.76 10.26
N GLN A 189 -15.08 -5.89 10.90
CA GLN A 189 -15.95 -6.56 11.88
C GLN A 189 -15.83 -5.95 13.28
N LEU A 190 -14.61 -5.60 13.71
CA LEU A 190 -14.33 -5.01 15.02
C LEU A 190 -14.76 -3.55 15.11
N ASP A 191 -14.63 -2.82 14.00
CA ASP A 191 -15.02 -1.42 13.87
C ASP A 191 -15.88 -1.21 12.60
N PRO A 192 -17.20 -1.47 12.69
CA PRO A 192 -18.12 -1.32 11.55
C PRO A 192 -18.31 0.12 11.07
N GLU A 193 -17.84 1.12 11.82
CA GLU A 193 -17.92 2.54 11.49
C GLU A 193 -16.62 3.07 10.87
N ASN A 194 -15.61 2.21 10.71
CA ASN A 194 -14.37 2.55 10.03
C ASN A 194 -14.57 2.66 8.51
N ALA A 195 -14.91 3.87 8.03
CA ALA A 195 -15.11 4.15 6.62
C ALA A 195 -13.91 3.72 5.76
N GLU A 196 -12.70 3.90 6.29
CA GLU A 196 -11.46 3.62 5.58
C GLU A 196 -11.19 2.12 5.44
N ALA A 197 -11.42 1.33 6.49
CA ALA A 197 -11.30 -0.12 6.42
C ALA A 197 -12.26 -0.72 5.36
N HIS A 198 -13.51 -0.22 5.34
CA HIS A 198 -14.49 -0.60 4.32
C HIS A 198 -14.06 -0.20 2.91
N PHE A 199 -13.47 1.00 2.75
CA PHE A 199 -12.96 1.46 1.45
C PHE A 199 -11.85 0.55 0.94
N TRP A 200 -10.80 0.32 1.73
CA TRP A 200 -9.67 -0.50 1.32
C TRP A 200 -10.09 -1.95 1.09
N LEU A 201 -11.05 -2.48 1.86
CA LEU A 201 -11.56 -3.84 1.67
C LEU A 201 -12.21 -3.97 0.29
N GLY A 202 -13.09 -3.03 -0.04
CA GLY A 202 -13.74 -2.97 -1.34
C GLY A 202 -12.79 -2.73 -2.51
N ALA A 203 -11.83 -1.82 -2.36
CA ALA A 203 -10.79 -1.57 -3.35
C ALA A 203 -9.94 -2.84 -3.59
N SER A 204 -9.60 -3.57 -2.53
CA SER A 204 -8.83 -4.83 -2.62
C SER A 204 -9.61 -5.90 -3.38
N TRP A 205 -10.92 -6.05 -3.12
CA TRP A 205 -11.77 -6.95 -3.90
C TRP A 205 -11.85 -6.60 -5.38
N LEU A 206 -11.89 -5.30 -5.74
CA LEU A 206 -11.83 -4.88 -7.14
C LEU A 206 -10.51 -5.23 -7.82
N LYS A 207 -9.39 -5.14 -7.09
CA LYS A 207 -8.07 -5.52 -7.60
C LYS A 207 -7.92 -7.03 -7.76
N LEU A 208 -8.62 -7.81 -6.94
CA LEU A 208 -8.76 -9.26 -7.07
C LEU A 208 -9.77 -9.69 -8.17
N ASN A 209 -10.29 -8.74 -8.96
CA ASN A 209 -11.30 -8.98 -9.99
C ASN A 209 -12.57 -9.66 -9.43
N ARG A 210 -12.92 -9.33 -8.19
CA ARG A 210 -14.14 -9.77 -7.50
C ARG A 210 -15.08 -8.57 -7.27
N PRO A 211 -15.68 -8.03 -8.34
CA PRO A 211 -16.42 -6.78 -8.25
C PRO A 211 -17.70 -6.90 -7.41
N GLN A 212 -18.35 -8.07 -7.37
CA GLN A 212 -19.57 -8.27 -6.58
C GLN A 212 -19.29 -8.15 -5.07
N ASP A 213 -18.17 -8.71 -4.60
CA ASP A 213 -17.77 -8.64 -3.18
C ASP A 213 -17.35 -7.23 -2.76
N ALA A 214 -16.93 -6.40 -3.71
CA ALA A 214 -16.51 -5.02 -3.46
C ALA A 214 -17.68 -4.07 -3.17
N ILE A 215 -18.89 -4.38 -3.66
CA ILE A 215 -20.04 -3.46 -3.63
C ILE A 215 -20.44 -3.11 -2.20
N ALA A 216 -20.60 -4.10 -1.32
CA ALA A 216 -21.09 -3.86 0.04
C ALA A 216 -20.10 -3.03 0.89
N PRO A 217 -18.79 -3.35 0.94
CA PRO A 217 -17.80 -2.52 1.63
C PRO A 217 -17.72 -1.10 1.06
N LEU A 218 -17.68 -0.93 -0.27
CA LEU A 218 -17.59 0.43 -0.87
C LEU A 218 -18.85 1.26 -0.61
N ARG A 219 -20.02 0.62 -0.62
CA ARG A 219 -21.29 1.28 -0.24
C ARG A 219 -21.23 1.74 1.21
N ARG A 220 -20.73 0.90 2.12
CA ARG A 220 -20.59 1.25 3.53
C ARG A 220 -19.59 2.39 3.73
N ALA A 221 -18.45 2.35 3.03
CA ALA A 221 -17.47 3.43 3.03
C ALA A 221 -18.09 4.75 2.55
N ALA A 222 -18.86 4.75 1.46
CA ALA A 222 -19.53 5.94 0.93
C ALA A 222 -20.57 6.53 1.90
N GLN A 223 -21.28 5.68 2.66
CA GLN A 223 -22.23 6.14 3.69
C GLN A 223 -21.54 6.83 4.86
N LEU A 224 -20.40 6.29 5.30
CA LEU A 224 -19.68 6.73 6.49
C LEU A 224 -18.73 7.92 6.25
N SER A 225 -18.24 8.07 5.03
CA SER A 225 -17.29 9.13 4.67
C SER A 225 -17.98 10.45 4.32
N VAL A 226 -17.21 11.54 4.31
CA VAL A 226 -17.62 12.89 3.90
C VAL A 226 -16.56 13.52 3.00
N GLY A 227 -16.94 14.53 2.22
CA GLY A 227 -16.03 15.25 1.31
C GLY A 227 -15.35 14.34 0.29
N VAL A 228 -14.06 14.56 0.07
CA VAL A 228 -13.25 13.85 -0.95
C VAL A 228 -13.22 12.34 -0.74
N GLU A 229 -13.25 11.86 0.50
CA GLU A 229 -13.25 10.41 0.79
C GLU A 229 -14.60 9.76 0.43
N ARG A 230 -15.70 10.51 0.54
CA ARG A 230 -17.01 10.06 0.04
C ARG A 230 -17.02 9.99 -1.48
N GLU A 231 -16.52 11.02 -2.16
CA GLU A 231 -16.40 11.02 -3.62
C GLU A 231 -15.55 9.84 -4.11
N ARG A 232 -14.40 9.60 -3.47
CA ARG A 232 -13.53 8.45 -3.75
C ARG A 232 -14.27 7.13 -3.58
N SER A 233 -14.97 6.95 -2.46
CA SER A 233 -15.70 5.71 -2.18
C SER A 233 -16.82 5.47 -3.18
N ARG A 234 -17.57 6.52 -3.56
CA ARG A 234 -18.62 6.46 -4.59
C ARG A 234 -18.08 6.17 -5.98
N TYR A 235 -16.93 6.75 -6.33
CA TYR A 235 -16.28 6.46 -7.62
C TYR A 235 -15.87 4.99 -7.70
N TYR A 236 -15.21 4.46 -6.66
CA TYR A 236 -14.86 3.04 -6.61
C TYR A 236 -16.11 2.15 -6.60
N LEU A 237 -17.18 2.55 -5.91
CA LEU A 237 -18.46 1.84 -5.93
C LEU A 237 -19.04 1.77 -7.36
N ALA A 238 -18.99 2.88 -8.10
CA ALA A 238 -19.42 2.91 -9.50
C ALA A 238 -18.59 1.98 -10.39
N LEU A 239 -17.27 1.92 -10.17
CA LEU A 239 -16.40 0.96 -10.86
C LEU A 239 -16.74 -0.49 -10.51
N ALA A 240 -17.10 -0.76 -9.24
CA ALA A 240 -17.55 -2.08 -8.81
C ALA A 240 -18.85 -2.49 -9.50
N TYR A 241 -19.85 -1.61 -9.52
CA TYR A 241 -21.10 -1.84 -10.26
C TYR A 241 -20.84 -2.09 -11.75
N ALA A 242 -20.01 -1.27 -12.39
CA ALA A 242 -19.70 -1.41 -13.81
C ALA A 242 -19.06 -2.77 -14.14
N ARG A 243 -18.10 -3.23 -13.32
CA ARG A 243 -17.42 -4.52 -13.51
C ARG A 243 -18.28 -5.72 -13.12
N ALA A 244 -19.24 -5.54 -12.22
CA ALA A 244 -20.21 -6.56 -11.83
C ALA A 244 -21.41 -6.67 -12.80
N GLY A 245 -21.49 -5.80 -13.82
CA GLY A 245 -22.59 -5.79 -14.80
C GLY A 245 -23.81 -4.96 -14.39
N HIS A 246 -23.78 -4.32 -13.22
CA HIS A 246 -24.82 -3.41 -12.71
C HIS A 246 -24.68 -2.04 -13.38
N ARG A 247 -24.94 -1.99 -14.69
CA ARG A 247 -24.66 -0.84 -15.55
C ARG A 247 -25.45 0.41 -15.15
N GLU A 248 -26.73 0.24 -14.77
CA GLU A 248 -27.60 1.35 -14.41
C GLU A 248 -27.15 2.02 -13.11
N GLU A 249 -26.82 1.22 -12.09
CA GLU A 249 -26.25 1.68 -10.83
C GLU A 249 -24.94 2.43 -11.04
N ALA A 250 -24.05 1.90 -11.88
CA ALA A 250 -22.79 2.54 -12.21
C ALA A 250 -23.02 3.91 -12.86
N LEU A 251 -23.90 4.00 -13.85
CA LEU A 251 -24.21 5.28 -14.52
C LEU A 251 -24.80 6.30 -13.54
N ARG A 252 -25.73 5.89 -12.67
CA ARG A 252 -26.32 6.77 -11.66
C ARG A 252 -25.26 7.37 -10.72
N GLU A 253 -24.36 6.55 -10.20
CA GLU A 253 -23.31 7.04 -9.30
C GLU A 253 -22.33 7.97 -10.01
N LEU A 254 -21.93 7.64 -11.24
CA LEU A 254 -21.03 8.49 -12.03
C LEU A 254 -21.68 9.83 -12.38
N GLU A 255 -22.96 9.85 -12.74
CA GLU A 255 -23.69 11.07 -13.06
C GLU A 255 -23.81 12.01 -11.86
N ALA A 256 -24.11 11.46 -10.70
CA ALA A 256 -24.17 12.25 -9.47
C ALA A 256 -22.79 12.83 -9.08
N LEU A 257 -21.70 12.05 -9.23
CA LEU A 257 -20.34 12.57 -9.03
C LEU A 257 -19.98 13.70 -10.00
N ILE A 258 -20.42 13.61 -11.26
CA ILE A 258 -20.19 14.68 -12.26
C ILE A 258 -20.98 15.93 -11.89
N ALA A 259 -22.23 15.79 -11.42
CA ALA A 259 -23.08 16.91 -11.04
C ALA A 259 -22.58 17.65 -9.80
N GLU A 260 -21.97 16.94 -8.85
CA GLU A 260 -21.40 17.51 -7.62
C GLU A 260 -20.14 18.38 -7.86
N ASN A 261 -19.54 18.31 -9.05
CA ASN A 261 -18.35 19.09 -9.44
C ASN A 261 -17.16 18.93 -8.47
N GLY A 262 -16.97 17.73 -7.92
CA GLY A 262 -15.89 17.40 -7.00
C GLY A 262 -14.58 16.98 -7.67
N VAL A 263 -13.62 16.54 -6.85
CA VAL A 263 -12.27 16.12 -7.26
C VAL A 263 -12.32 14.93 -8.23
N TYR A 264 -13.30 14.03 -8.05
CA TYR A 264 -13.47 12.82 -8.88
C TYR A 264 -14.30 13.02 -10.15
N ARG A 265 -14.70 14.25 -10.47
CA ARG A 265 -15.47 14.56 -11.68
C ARG A 265 -14.78 14.05 -12.97
N PRO A 266 -13.50 14.37 -13.26
CA PRO A 266 -12.90 13.98 -14.55
C PRO A 266 -12.79 12.46 -14.71
N GLU A 267 -12.47 11.73 -13.63
CA GLU A 267 -12.46 10.27 -13.60
C GLU A 267 -13.86 9.70 -13.82
N ALA A 268 -14.88 10.30 -13.20
CA ALA A 268 -16.27 9.88 -13.36
C ALA A 268 -16.75 10.07 -14.81
N GLU A 269 -16.43 11.21 -15.44
CA GLU A 269 -16.73 11.45 -16.86
C GLU A 269 -16.04 10.43 -17.76
N GLN A 270 -14.76 10.14 -17.50
CA GLN A 270 -14.00 9.14 -18.27
C GLN A 270 -14.61 7.74 -18.14
N ALA A 271 -14.92 7.32 -16.91
CA ALA A 271 -15.53 6.02 -16.64
C ALA A 271 -16.91 5.90 -17.31
N LYS A 272 -17.73 6.97 -17.24
CA LYS A 272 -19.04 7.01 -17.93
C LYS A 272 -18.88 6.85 -19.43
N ARG A 273 -17.96 7.58 -20.06
CA ARG A 273 -17.66 7.45 -21.51
C ARG A 273 -17.20 6.04 -21.88
N GLN A 274 -16.41 5.38 -21.03
CA GLN A 274 -15.98 3.99 -21.27
C GLN A 274 -17.14 3.01 -21.17
N LEU A 275 -17.98 3.15 -20.14
CA LEU A 275 -19.14 2.27 -19.93
C LEU A 275 -20.19 2.40 -21.05
N LEU A 276 -20.42 3.62 -21.55
CA LEU A 276 -21.32 3.83 -22.68
C LEU A 276 -20.81 3.12 -23.94
N ARG A 277 -19.52 3.27 -24.26
CA ARG A 277 -18.87 2.63 -25.42
C ARG A 277 -18.87 1.11 -25.37
N SER A 278 -18.67 0.51 -24.19
CA SER A 278 -18.66 -0.95 -24.05
C SER A 278 -20.04 -1.59 -24.24
N GLY A 279 -21.13 -0.82 -24.17
CA GLY A 279 -22.49 -1.32 -24.41
C GLY A 279 -23.05 -1.05 -25.80
N THR A 280 -22.34 -0.30 -26.64
CA THR A 280 -22.77 0.03 -28.01
C THR A 280 -22.31 -0.98 -29.07
N VAL A 281 -21.58 -2.02 -28.68
CA VAL A 281 -21.27 -3.15 -29.57
C VAL A 281 -22.41 -4.17 -29.43
N ARG A 282 -23.43 -4.01 -30.27
CA ARG A 282 -24.46 -5.03 -30.52
C ARG A 282 -24.05 -5.88 -31.71
#